data_AF-A0A920TUI1-F1
#
_entry.id   AF-A0A920TUI1-F1
#
_cell.length_a   1.000
_cell.length_b   1.000
_cell.length_c   1.000
_cell.angle_alpha   90.00
_cell.angle_beta   90.00
_cell.angle_gamma   90.00
#
_symmetry.space_group_name_H-M   'P 1'
#
loop_
_entity.id
_entity.type
_entity.pdbx_description
1 polymer ?
#
loop_
_entity_poly.entity_id
_entity_poly.type
_entity_poly.pdbx_seq_one_letter_code
_entity_poly.pdbx_strand_id
1 'polypeptide(L)'
;MLVAALDYDNYLGQVAIGRISRGTMHLGDTVSLIDRENTITNHKLERIFVFKGMERVSETEAIAGDIVAITGPDNVSIGNTIASTESPDALPSIEVDEPTVRMTFGVNTSPFMGKEGVHCTSRTLHERLLRELRTDVSLKVDSTDTPDVFVVSGRGELHLSILVETMRREQYEFQVSRPEPVNKMVEVSARTI
;
A
#
# COMPACT_ATOMS: atom_id res chain seq x y z
N MET A 1 -13.85 10.57 6.53
CA MET A 1 -13.08 9.39 6.99
C MET A 1 -11.63 9.57 6.59
N LEU A 2 -10.68 9.32 7.49
CA LEU A 2 -9.25 9.28 7.15
C LEU A 2 -8.88 7.84 6.79
N VAL A 3 -8.18 7.65 5.67
CA VAL A 3 -7.70 6.33 5.24
C VAL A 3 -6.49 5.95 6.07
N ALA A 4 -6.62 4.89 6.86
CA ALA A 4 -5.60 4.43 7.78
C ALA A 4 -4.85 3.18 7.26
N ALA A 5 -5.54 2.35 6.47
CA ALA A 5 -4.97 1.17 5.87
C ALA A 5 -5.57 0.94 4.47
N LEU A 6 -4.86 0.16 3.67
CA LEU A 6 -5.28 -0.27 2.34
C LEU A 6 -5.31 -1.79 2.31
N ASP A 7 -6.27 -2.30 1.56
CA ASP A 7 -6.40 -3.71 1.23
C ASP A 7 -6.73 -3.81 -0.26
N TYR A 8 -6.61 -5.00 -0.83
CA TYR A 8 -6.85 -5.22 -2.26
C TYR A 8 -7.61 -6.52 -2.49
N ASP A 9 -8.73 -6.41 -3.20
CA ASP A 9 -9.54 -7.55 -3.62
C ASP A 9 -9.52 -7.68 -5.14
N ASN A 10 -9.42 -8.92 -5.66
CA ASN A 10 -9.33 -9.16 -7.10
C ASN A 10 -10.60 -8.79 -7.88
N TYR A 11 -11.75 -8.74 -7.21
CA TYR A 11 -13.04 -8.41 -7.82
C TYR A 11 -13.48 -6.98 -7.51
N LEU A 12 -13.20 -6.50 -6.30
CA LEU A 12 -13.62 -5.17 -5.85
C LEU A 12 -12.56 -4.08 -6.06
N GLY A 13 -11.33 -4.46 -6.41
CA GLY A 13 -10.22 -3.54 -6.59
C GLY A 13 -9.62 -3.06 -5.27
N GLN A 14 -9.23 -1.78 -5.23
CA GLN A 14 -8.62 -1.19 -4.04
C GLN A 14 -9.67 -0.96 -2.94
N VAL A 15 -9.35 -1.38 -1.72
CA VAL A 15 -10.22 -1.27 -0.56
C VAL A 15 -9.58 -0.32 0.43
N ALA A 16 -10.26 0.80 0.70
CA ALA A 16 -9.80 1.80 1.67
C ALA A 16 -10.39 1.49 3.05
N ILE A 17 -9.53 1.38 4.06
CA ILE A 17 -9.94 1.08 5.43
C ILE A 17 -9.67 2.29 6.32
N GLY A 18 -10.68 2.69 7.08
CA GLY A 18 -10.57 3.84 7.97
C GLY A 18 -11.71 3.92 8.97
N ARG A 19 -11.56 4.84 9.92
CA ARG A 19 -12.60 5.16 10.89
C ARG A 19 -13.37 6.40 10.45
N ILE A 20 -14.69 6.32 10.37
CA ILE A 20 -15.53 7.48 10.06
C ILE A 20 -15.45 8.46 11.23
N SER A 21 -14.88 9.64 10.99
CA SER A 21 -14.66 10.64 12.04
C SER A 21 -15.89 11.51 12.29
N ARG A 22 -16.67 11.78 11.23
CA ARG A 22 -17.91 12.57 11.27
C ARG A 22 -18.80 12.20 10.09
N GLY A 23 -20.11 12.42 10.25
CA GLY A 23 -21.12 12.18 9.23
C GLY A 23 -21.53 10.71 9.10
N THR A 24 -22.23 10.41 8.01
CA THR A 24 -22.65 9.08 7.60
C THR A 24 -22.31 8.88 6.13
N MET A 25 -22.17 7.63 5.71
CA MET A 25 -21.87 7.25 4.33
C MET A 25 -22.89 6.20 3.89
N HIS A 26 -23.48 6.39 2.71
CA HIS A 26 -24.42 5.45 2.12
C HIS A 26 -23.86 4.84 0.85
N LEU A 27 -24.30 3.61 0.58
CA LEU A 27 -23.96 2.90 -0.64
C LEU A 27 -24.43 3.70 -1.87
N GLY A 28 -23.53 3.93 -2.82
CA GLY A 28 -23.81 4.69 -4.04
C GLY A 28 -23.60 6.19 -3.93
N ASP A 29 -23.26 6.71 -2.74
CA ASP A 29 -22.92 8.13 -2.56
C ASP A 29 -21.71 8.52 -3.41
N THR A 30 -21.72 9.76 -3.90
CA THR A 30 -20.52 10.38 -4.48
C THR A 30 -19.75 11.10 -3.39
N VAL A 31 -18.52 10.66 -3.16
CA VAL A 31 -17.61 11.17 -2.13
C VAL A 31 -16.40 11.85 -2.77
N SER A 32 -15.84 12.82 -2.06
CA SER A 32 -14.60 13.49 -2.43
C SER A 32 -13.42 12.79 -1.76
N LEU A 33 -12.49 12.29 -2.55
CA LEU A 33 -11.16 11.85 -2.13
C LEU A 33 -10.22 13.06 -2.21
N ILE A 34 -9.68 13.43 -1.05
CA ILE A 34 -8.72 14.52 -0.89
C ILE A 34 -7.35 13.88 -0.64
N ASP A 35 -6.41 14.15 -1.55
CA ASP A 35 -5.04 13.66 -1.44
C ASP A 35 -4.20 14.52 -0.47
N ARG A 36 -2.89 14.23 -0.39
CA ARG A 36 -1.96 14.98 0.48
C ARG A 36 -1.62 16.37 -0.04
N GLU A 37 -1.80 16.62 -1.33
CA GLU A 37 -1.56 17.90 -2.00
C GLU A 37 -2.83 18.78 -1.98
N ASN A 38 -3.90 18.31 -1.33
CA ASN A 38 -5.25 18.88 -1.33
C ASN A 38 -5.94 18.85 -2.71
N THR A 39 -5.49 17.99 -3.62
CA THR A 39 -6.24 17.69 -4.84
C THR A 39 -7.49 16.91 -4.47
N ILE A 40 -8.63 17.36 -5.00
CA ILE A 40 -9.93 16.75 -4.75
C ILE A 40 -10.37 16.00 -6.01
N THR A 41 -10.69 14.73 -5.86
CA THR A 41 -11.29 13.89 -6.91
C THR A 41 -12.58 13.28 -6.40
N ASN A 42 -13.59 13.19 -7.25
CA ASN A 42 -14.90 12.67 -6.87
C ASN A 42 -15.06 11.23 -7.37
N HIS A 43 -15.51 10.37 -6.47
CA HIS A 43 -15.66 8.93 -6.72
C HIS A 43 -17.00 8.46 -6.18
N LYS A 44 -17.53 7.39 -6.76
CA LYS A 44 -18.76 6.76 -6.30
C LYS A 44 -18.44 5.60 -5.38
N LEU A 45 -19.11 5.51 -4.23
CA LEU A 45 -19.00 4.35 -3.35
C LEU A 45 -19.72 3.14 -3.94
N GLU A 46 -19.02 2.03 -4.10
CA GLU A 46 -19.56 0.81 -4.70
C GLU A 46 -19.96 -0.23 -3.65
N ARG A 47 -19.17 -0.36 -2.59
CA ARG A 47 -19.43 -1.25 -1.44
C ARG A 47 -19.00 -0.58 -0.16
N ILE A 48 -19.74 -0.84 0.91
CA ILE A 48 -19.40 -0.47 2.28
C ILE A 48 -19.43 -1.74 3.12
N PHE A 49 -18.34 -2.00 3.83
CA PHE A 49 -18.23 -3.06 4.81
C PHE A 49 -17.94 -2.46 6.18
N VAL A 50 -18.68 -2.90 7.20
CA VAL A 50 -18.44 -2.52 8.60
C VAL A 50 -17.78 -3.69 9.30
N PHE A 51 -16.73 -3.42 10.07
CA PHE A 51 -16.07 -4.45 10.87
C PHE A 51 -16.91 -4.77 12.13
N LYS A 52 -17.34 -6.03 12.26
CA LYS A 52 -18.06 -6.56 13.43
C LYS A 52 -17.25 -7.72 14.00
N GLY A 53 -16.48 -7.45 15.06
CA GLY A 53 -15.54 -8.42 15.61
C GLY A 53 -14.39 -8.71 14.62
N MET A 54 -14.24 -9.96 14.19
CA MET A 54 -13.22 -10.37 13.21
C MET A 54 -13.75 -10.42 11.77
N GLU A 55 -15.05 -10.18 11.58
CA GLU A 55 -15.70 -10.29 10.27
C GLU A 55 -16.00 -8.91 9.68
N ARG A 56 -16.02 -8.86 8.35
CA ARG A 56 -16.48 -7.71 7.58
C ARG A 56 -17.90 -8.01 7.09
N VAL A 57 -18.87 -7.21 7.49
CA VAL A 57 -20.27 -7.36 7.07
C VAL A 57 -20.59 -6.27 6.06
N SER A 58 -21.15 -6.66 4.92
CA SER A 58 -21.61 -5.70 3.91
C SER A 58 -22.84 -4.98 4.44
N GLU A 59 -22.81 -3.65 4.45
CA GLU A 59 -23.88 -2.79 4.95
C GLU A 59 -24.20 -1.71 3.91
N THR A 60 -25.39 -1.12 3.98
CA THR A 60 -25.80 -0.04 3.08
C THR A 60 -25.50 1.36 3.64
N GLU A 61 -25.25 1.44 4.94
CA GLU A 61 -24.98 2.67 5.67
C GLU A 61 -23.88 2.42 6.70
N ALA A 62 -23.01 3.40 6.91
CA ALA A 62 -22.07 3.43 8.01
C ALA A 62 -22.01 4.82 8.65
N ILE A 63 -21.82 4.85 9.97
CA ILE A 63 -21.93 6.08 10.76
C ILE A 63 -20.60 6.47 11.40
N ALA A 64 -20.52 7.71 11.89
CA ALA A 64 -19.37 8.18 12.66
C ALA A 64 -19.08 7.25 13.85
N GLY A 65 -17.81 6.85 13.97
CA GLY A 65 -17.34 5.87 14.96
C GLY A 65 -17.01 4.51 14.35
N ASP A 66 -17.68 4.12 13.26
CA ASP A 66 -17.46 2.83 12.62
C ASP A 66 -16.08 2.75 11.96
N ILE A 67 -15.45 1.58 12.08
CA ILE A 67 -14.32 1.18 11.23
C ILE A 67 -14.93 0.50 10.03
N VAL A 68 -14.64 1.04 8.85
CA VAL A 68 -15.21 0.57 7.59
C VAL A 68 -14.13 0.26 6.58
N ALA A 69 -14.43 -0.68 5.69
CA ALA A 69 -13.72 -0.94 4.46
C ALA A 69 -14.64 -0.56 3.30
N ILE A 70 -14.19 0.34 2.42
CA ILE A 70 -14.99 0.83 1.30
C ILE A 70 -14.28 0.63 -0.03
N THR A 71 -15.05 0.53 -1.10
CA THR A 71 -14.54 0.38 -2.47
C THR A 71 -15.20 1.39 -3.40
N GLY A 72 -14.56 1.65 -4.54
CA GLY A 72 -15.04 2.58 -5.57
C GLY A 72 -14.09 3.75 -5.85
N PRO A 73 -13.51 4.41 -4.84
CA PRO A 73 -12.46 5.39 -5.08
C PRO A 73 -11.17 4.74 -5.60
N ASP A 74 -10.67 5.24 -6.72
CA ASP A 74 -9.40 4.81 -7.30
C ASP A 74 -8.22 5.64 -6.77
N ASN A 75 -7.01 5.07 -6.83
CA ASN A 75 -5.75 5.71 -6.41
C ASN A 75 -5.76 6.22 -4.96
N VAL A 76 -6.40 5.48 -4.06
CA VAL A 76 -6.44 5.84 -2.64
C VAL A 76 -5.10 5.54 -1.99
N SER A 77 -4.60 6.47 -1.18
CA SER A 77 -3.39 6.30 -0.37
C SER A 77 -3.66 6.48 1.11
N ILE A 78 -2.81 5.89 1.95
CA ILE A 78 -2.86 6.09 3.40
C ILE A 78 -2.62 7.58 3.71
N GLY A 79 -3.46 8.12 4.59
CA GLY A 79 -3.46 9.54 4.93
C GLY A 79 -4.33 10.41 4.01
N ASN A 80 -4.94 9.86 2.97
CA ASN A 80 -5.98 10.57 2.22
C ASN A 80 -7.27 10.69 3.04
N THR A 81 -8.06 11.71 2.75
CA THR A 81 -9.35 11.94 3.40
C THR A 81 -10.49 11.70 2.41
N ILE A 82 -11.46 10.89 2.81
CA ILE A 82 -12.72 10.70 2.08
C ILE A 82 -13.80 11.52 2.79
N ALA A 83 -14.37 12.50 2.09
CA ALA A 83 -15.31 13.48 2.64
C ALA A 83 -16.58 13.60 1.78
N SER A 84 -17.58 14.31 2.32
CA SER A 84 -18.76 14.69 1.54
C SER A 84 -18.37 15.64 0.40
N THR A 85 -19.03 15.51 -0.75
CA THR A 85 -18.85 16.39 -1.90
C THR A 85 -19.37 17.80 -1.67
N GLU A 86 -20.35 17.98 -0.77
CA GLU A 86 -20.94 19.29 -0.46
C GLU A 86 -20.00 20.16 0.41
N SER A 87 -19.23 19.51 1.28
CA SER A 87 -18.29 20.18 2.19
C SER A 87 -17.06 19.29 2.38
N PRO A 88 -16.15 19.28 1.39
CA PRO A 88 -14.91 18.52 1.48
C PRO A 88 -13.98 19.19 2.49
N ASP A 89 -13.67 18.48 3.57
CA ASP A 89 -12.79 18.94 4.63
C ASP A 89 -11.69 17.91 4.86
N ALA A 90 -10.44 18.33 4.68
CA ALA A 90 -9.27 17.49 4.80
C ALA A 90 -8.95 17.24 6.29
N LEU A 91 -8.83 15.97 6.67
CA LEU A 91 -8.37 15.61 8.00
C LEU A 91 -6.83 15.67 8.05
N PRO A 92 -6.22 15.87 9.24
CA PRO A 92 -4.78 15.82 9.40
C PRO A 92 -4.20 14.53 8.81
N SER A 93 -3.26 14.67 7.87
CA SER A 93 -2.69 13.55 7.16
C SER A 93 -1.75 12.73 8.04
N ILE A 94 -1.62 11.45 7.71
CA ILE A 94 -0.64 10.55 8.32
C ILE A 94 0.61 10.59 7.44
N GLU A 95 1.75 10.96 8.02
CA GLU A 95 3.03 10.84 7.34
C GLU A 95 3.44 9.37 7.23
N VAL A 96 3.74 8.94 6.01
CA VAL A 96 4.26 7.60 5.73
C VAL A 96 5.78 7.69 5.71
N ASP A 97 6.43 6.95 6.60
CA ASP A 97 7.89 6.95 6.68
C ASP A 97 8.53 6.51 5.37
N GLU A 98 9.54 7.27 4.94
CA GLU A 98 10.38 6.92 3.79
C GLU A 98 11.16 5.61 4.05
N PRO A 99 11.47 4.82 3.00
CA PRO A 99 12.26 3.62 3.16
C PRO A 99 13.71 3.96 3.57
N THR A 100 14.24 3.20 4.52
CA THR A 100 15.56 3.43 5.13
C THR A 100 16.57 2.33 4.79
N VAL A 101 16.07 1.15 4.41
CA VAL A 101 16.88 -0.02 4.06
C VAL A 101 16.48 -0.48 2.66
N ARG A 102 17.46 -0.87 1.86
CA ARG A 102 17.27 -1.47 0.53
C ARG A 102 18.05 -2.77 0.38
N MET A 103 17.54 -3.69 -0.43
CA MET A 103 18.25 -4.88 -0.89
C MET A 103 17.79 -5.24 -2.30
N THR A 104 18.55 -6.08 -3.00
CA THR A 104 18.14 -6.56 -4.33
C THR A 104 17.41 -7.89 -4.20
N PHE A 105 16.29 -8.02 -4.91
CA PHE A 105 15.57 -9.27 -5.11
C PHE A 105 15.80 -9.71 -6.56
N GLY A 106 16.24 -10.94 -6.77
CA GLY A 106 16.49 -11.44 -8.12
C GLY A 106 16.10 -12.89 -8.31
N VAL A 107 16.02 -13.32 -9.56
CA VAL A 107 15.77 -14.73 -9.90
C VAL A 107 16.89 -15.60 -9.33
N ASN A 108 16.53 -16.75 -8.73
CA ASN A 108 17.51 -17.71 -8.23
C ASN A 108 18.28 -18.35 -9.40
N THR A 109 19.58 -18.07 -9.53
CA THR A 109 20.42 -18.65 -10.61
C THR A 109 21.24 -19.87 -10.16
N SER A 110 20.94 -20.41 -8.97
CA SER A 110 21.67 -21.56 -8.42
C SER A 110 21.29 -22.90 -9.08
N PRO A 111 22.12 -23.95 -8.92
CA PRO A 111 21.80 -25.31 -9.39
C PRO A 111 20.57 -25.96 -8.73
N PHE A 112 19.99 -25.30 -7.71
CA PHE A 112 18.80 -25.76 -7.00
C PHE A 112 17.51 -25.09 -7.49
N MET A 113 17.59 -24.26 -8.53
CA MET A 113 16.44 -23.54 -9.10
C MET A 113 15.25 -24.49 -9.35
N GLY A 114 14.08 -24.15 -8.82
CA GLY A 114 12.81 -24.83 -9.07
C GLY A 114 12.65 -26.17 -8.35
N LYS A 115 13.42 -26.39 -7.27
CA LYS A 115 13.27 -27.58 -6.41
C LYS A 115 12.34 -27.36 -5.23
N GLU A 116 12.26 -26.13 -4.72
CA GLU A 116 11.49 -25.81 -3.50
C GLU A 116 10.32 -24.86 -3.79
N GLY A 117 10.44 -24.00 -4.82
CA GLY A 117 9.36 -23.10 -5.21
C GLY A 117 8.83 -23.32 -6.63
N VAL A 118 7.59 -22.88 -6.83
CA VAL A 118 6.89 -22.94 -8.12
C VAL A 118 7.14 -21.67 -8.93
N HIS A 119 7.30 -20.53 -8.25
CA HIS A 119 7.44 -19.23 -8.89
C HIS A 119 8.91 -18.79 -8.92
N CYS A 120 9.58 -19.04 -10.05
CA CYS A 120 11.02 -18.80 -10.21
C CYS A 120 11.38 -17.79 -11.31
N THR A 121 10.39 -17.22 -12.03
CA THR A 121 10.67 -16.34 -13.19
C THR A 121 10.73 -14.87 -12.76
N SER A 122 11.51 -14.06 -13.50
CA SER A 122 11.56 -12.60 -13.28
C SER A 122 10.15 -11.98 -13.37
N ARG A 123 9.35 -12.40 -14.36
CA ARG A 123 7.97 -11.92 -14.53
C ARG A 123 7.11 -12.18 -13.30
N THR A 124 7.11 -13.41 -12.78
CA THR A 124 6.31 -13.76 -11.60
C THR A 124 6.79 -13.01 -10.36
N LEU A 125 8.11 -12.84 -10.20
CA LEU A 125 8.69 -12.06 -9.10
C LEU A 125 8.26 -10.60 -9.17
N HIS A 126 8.40 -9.97 -10.33
CA HIS A 126 8.01 -8.58 -10.55
C HIS A 126 6.52 -8.34 -10.31
N GLU A 127 5.65 -9.20 -10.86
CA GLU A 127 4.20 -9.14 -10.65
C GLU A 127 3.84 -9.22 -9.17
N ARG A 128 4.55 -10.05 -8.38
CA ARG A 128 4.32 -10.17 -6.94
C ARG A 128 4.79 -8.96 -6.16
N LEU A 129 5.94 -8.39 -6.50
CA LEU A 129 6.46 -7.16 -5.89
C LEU A 129 5.53 -5.96 -6.18
N LEU A 130 5.05 -5.82 -7.42
CA LEU A 130 4.09 -4.79 -7.78
C LEU A 130 2.73 -4.96 -7.08
N ARG A 131 2.33 -6.21 -6.79
CA ARG A 131 1.12 -6.47 -6.01
C ARG A 131 1.26 -5.96 -4.58
N GLU A 132 2.44 -6.12 -3.98
CA GLU A 132 2.70 -5.63 -2.61
C GLU A 132 2.58 -4.11 -2.50
N LEU A 133 3.01 -3.37 -3.53
CA LEU A 133 2.90 -1.90 -3.58
C LEU A 133 1.44 -1.38 -3.48
N ARG A 134 0.44 -2.24 -3.70
CA ARG A 134 -0.98 -1.85 -3.60
C ARG A 134 -1.44 -1.73 -2.15
N THR A 135 -0.78 -2.45 -1.24
CA THR A 135 -1.13 -2.54 0.18
C THR A 135 -0.08 -1.90 1.06
N ASP A 136 1.21 -2.05 0.72
CA ASP A 136 2.31 -1.45 1.45
C ASP A 136 2.79 -0.14 0.82
N VAL A 137 2.35 0.97 1.40
CA VAL A 137 2.72 2.33 0.98
C VAL A 137 4.18 2.72 1.25
N SER A 138 4.89 1.91 2.04
CA SER A 138 6.26 2.19 2.46
C SER A 138 7.31 1.41 1.69
N LEU A 139 6.87 0.41 0.94
CA LEU A 139 7.69 -0.34 0.03
C LEU A 139 7.91 0.45 -1.26
N LYS A 140 9.13 0.41 -1.79
CA LYS A 140 9.47 0.88 -3.13
C LYS A 140 10.17 -0.22 -3.89
N VAL A 141 9.84 -0.37 -5.17
CA VAL A 141 10.41 -1.38 -6.06
C VAL A 141 10.90 -0.66 -7.31
N ASP A 142 12.19 -0.73 -7.56
CA ASP A 142 12.85 -0.13 -8.71
C ASP A 142 13.48 -1.22 -9.58
N SER A 143 13.33 -1.10 -10.90
CA SER A 143 14.03 -1.97 -11.86
C SER A 143 15.51 -1.61 -11.94
N THR A 144 16.36 -2.60 -12.22
CA THR A 144 17.80 -2.38 -12.46
C THR A 144 18.16 -2.54 -13.94
N ASP A 145 19.43 -2.32 -14.27
CA ASP A 145 19.99 -2.61 -15.61
C ASP A 145 19.90 -4.11 -15.95
N THR A 146 19.75 -4.97 -14.95
CA THR A 146 19.55 -6.40 -15.13
C THR A 146 18.05 -6.71 -15.02
N PRO A 147 17.41 -7.28 -16.06
CA PRO A 147 15.96 -7.49 -16.11
C PRO A 147 15.45 -8.50 -15.08
N ASP A 148 16.34 -9.28 -14.46
CA ASP A 148 16.02 -10.31 -13.48
C ASP A 148 16.32 -9.88 -12.04
N VAL A 149 16.64 -8.60 -11.82
CA VAL A 149 17.00 -8.03 -10.51
C VAL A 149 16.25 -6.72 -10.26
N PHE A 150 15.65 -6.63 -9.08
CA PHE A 150 14.86 -5.49 -8.60
C PHE A 150 15.48 -4.95 -7.31
N VAL A 151 15.58 -3.64 -7.17
CA VAL A 151 15.92 -3.00 -5.88
C VAL A 151 14.63 -2.81 -5.11
N VAL A 152 14.55 -3.39 -3.92
CA VAL A 152 13.39 -3.29 -3.04
C VAL A 152 13.83 -2.54 -1.79
N SER A 153 13.13 -1.44 -1.51
CA SER A 153 13.40 -0.57 -0.37
C SER A 153 12.20 -0.57 0.58
N GLY A 154 12.46 -0.63 1.89
CA GLY A 154 11.42 -0.63 2.92
C GLY A 154 11.85 0.12 4.18
N ARG A 155 10.93 0.23 5.15
CA ARG A 155 11.14 0.95 6.43
C ARG A 155 12.24 0.40 7.33
N GLY A 156 12.70 -0.83 7.09
CA GLY A 156 13.74 -1.49 7.89
C GLY A 156 13.95 -2.94 7.50
N GLU A 157 14.94 -3.59 8.11
CA GLU A 157 15.29 -4.99 7.83
C GLU A 157 14.16 -5.96 8.15
N LEU A 158 13.43 -5.74 9.26
CA LEU A 158 12.31 -6.60 9.65
C LEU A 158 11.17 -6.56 8.63
N HIS A 159 10.87 -5.38 8.08
CA HIS A 159 9.84 -5.23 7.06
C HIS A 159 10.19 -6.08 5.83
N LEU A 160 11.40 -5.94 5.30
CA LEU A 160 11.84 -6.72 4.13
C LEU A 160 11.91 -8.23 4.45
N SER A 161 12.27 -8.59 5.67
CA SER A 161 12.29 -10.00 6.11
C SER A 161 10.90 -10.62 6.15
N ILE A 162 9.88 -9.88 6.59
CA ILE A 162 8.48 -10.32 6.58
C ILE A 162 8.01 -10.54 5.14
N LEU A 163 8.34 -9.62 4.22
CA LEU A 163 8.03 -9.78 2.80
C LEU A 163 8.67 -11.05 2.22
N VAL A 164 9.96 -11.27 2.48
CA VAL A 164 10.69 -12.45 2.01
C VAL A 164 10.06 -13.74 2.52
N GLU A 165 9.76 -13.83 3.83
CA GLU A 165 9.17 -15.04 4.42
C GLU A 165 7.74 -15.27 3.91
N THR A 166 6.96 -14.21 3.70
CA THR A 166 5.61 -14.31 3.14
C THR A 166 5.67 -14.86 1.72
N MET A 167 6.54 -14.32 0.87
CA MET A 167 6.76 -14.82 -0.50
C MET A 167 7.28 -16.28 -0.51
N ARG A 168 8.15 -16.65 0.43
CA ARG A 168 8.61 -18.03 0.57
C ARG A 168 7.46 -18.99 0.91
N ARG A 169 6.54 -18.60 1.80
CA ARG A 169 5.33 -19.39 2.11
C ARG A 169 4.38 -19.50 0.92
N GLU A 170 4.34 -18.47 0.08
CA GLU A 170 3.64 -18.45 -1.21
C GLU A 170 4.37 -19.25 -2.33
N GLN A 171 5.44 -20.00 -2.02
CA GLN A 171 6.20 -20.83 -2.97
C GLN A 171 6.99 -20.04 -4.02
N TYR A 172 7.39 -18.81 -3.71
CA TYR A 172 8.36 -18.07 -4.52
C TYR A 172 9.78 -18.50 -4.20
N GLU A 173 10.56 -18.70 -5.26
CA GLU A 173 11.98 -19.03 -5.15
C GLU A 173 12.80 -17.91 -5.82
N PHE A 174 13.58 -17.20 -5.02
CA PHE A 174 14.35 -16.05 -5.46
C PHE A 174 15.56 -15.88 -4.53
N GLN A 175 16.51 -15.07 -4.96
CA GLN A 175 17.69 -14.71 -4.18
C GLN A 175 17.60 -13.25 -3.73
N VAL A 176 18.17 -12.97 -2.55
CA VAL A 176 18.25 -11.61 -1.99
C VAL A 176 19.70 -11.24 -1.70
N SER A 177 20.03 -9.96 -1.81
CA SER A 177 21.31 -9.44 -1.33
C SER A 177 21.27 -9.08 0.15
N ARG A 178 22.43 -8.75 0.70
CA ARG A 178 22.55 -8.16 2.03
C ARG A 178 21.82 -6.79 2.07
N PRO A 179 21.05 -6.49 3.13
CA PRO A 179 20.47 -5.17 3.31
C PRO A 179 21.53 -4.08 3.45
N GLU A 180 21.29 -2.95 2.78
CA GLU A 180 22.12 -1.74 2.82
C GLU A 180 21.27 -0.52 3.21
N PRO A 181 21.87 0.47 3.90
CA PRO A 181 21.18 1.72 4.21
C PRO A 181 20.93 2.56 2.96
N VAL A 182 19.79 3.25 2.93
CA VAL A 182 19.48 4.26 1.90
C VAL A 182 20.12 5.59 2.31
N ASN A 183 21.12 6.04 1.56
CA ASN A 183 21.78 7.33 1.82
C ASN A 183 21.00 8.46 1.14
N LYS A 184 20.66 9.51 1.90
CA LYS A 184 20.06 10.75 1.39
C LYS A 184 21.09 11.87 1.48
N MET A 185 21.42 12.51 0.34
CA MET A 185 22.21 13.73 0.36
C MET A 185 21.31 14.89 0.80
N VAL A 186 21.63 15.51 1.92
CA VAL A 186 20.92 16.68 2.45
C VAL A 186 21.76 17.91 2.12
N GLU A 187 21.29 18.73 1.17
CA GLU A 187 21.89 20.05 0.94
C GLU A 187 21.49 20.99 2.07
N VAL A 188 22.43 21.29 2.96
CA VAL A 188 22.22 22.31 4.00
C VAL A 188 22.48 23.67 3.35
N SER A 189 21.42 24.35 2.89
CA SER A 189 21.51 25.77 2.54
C SER A 189 21.97 26.55 3.78
N ALA A 190 23.19 27.07 3.72
CA ALA A 190 23.72 27.94 4.76
C ALA A 190 22.78 29.15 4.92
N ARG A 191 22.11 29.24 6.07
CA ARG A 191 21.44 30.48 6.49
C ARG A 191 22.54 31.53 6.67
N THR A 192 22.65 32.43 5.71
CA THR A 192 23.40 33.69 5.86
C THR A 192 22.79 34.45 7.04
N ILE A 193 23.61 34.69 8.06
CA ILE A 193 23.31 35.52 9.23
C ILE A 193 23.32 37.00 8.82
#